data_AF-A0A2N3DPT0-F1
#
_entry.id   AF-A0A2N3DPT0-F1
#
_cell.length_a   1.000
_cell.length_b   1.000
_cell.length_c   1.000
_cell.angle_alpha   90.00
_cell.angle_beta   90.00
_cell.angle_gamma   90.00
#
_symmetry.space_group_name_H-M   'P 1'
#
loop_
_entity.id
_entity.type
_entity.pdbx_description
1 polymer ?
#
loop_
_entity_poly.entity_id
_entity_poly.type
_entity_poly.pdbx_seq_one_letter_code
_entity_poly.pdbx_strand_id
1 'polypeptide(L)'
;TDDLDMKALSGGVPSLAAEAIAAGCDIALNCWAKMDDMIGIAKALDPISTVSLARLEGAMDRVAGVRGDRQFAALVDQRDALLAMA
;
A
#
# COMPACT_ATOMS: atom_id res chain seq x y z
N THR A 1 -0.92 1.27 -7.88
CA THR A 1 -0.29 2.57 -8.14
C THR A 1 0.84 2.77 -7.16
N ASP A 2 1.63 3.82 -7.32
CA ASP A 2 2.33 4.42 -6.18
C ASP A 2 1.31 5.09 -5.22
N ASP A 3 1.78 5.63 -4.10
CA ASP A 3 0.91 6.31 -3.12
C ASP A 3 0.18 7.52 -3.73
N LEU A 4 -1.14 7.52 -3.59
CA LEU A 4 -2.01 8.58 -4.10
C LEU A 4 -1.97 9.86 -3.27
N ASP A 5 -1.54 9.80 -1.99
CA ASP A 5 -1.45 10.98 -1.10
C ASP A 5 -0.04 11.58 -1.04
N MET A 6 0.78 11.38 -2.08
CA MET A 6 2.09 12.06 -2.22
C MET A 6 1.98 13.57 -2.48
N LYS A 7 0.77 14.10 -2.69
CA LYS A 7 0.47 15.51 -3.03
C LYS A 7 1.13 16.03 -4.32
N ALA A 8 1.63 15.14 -5.16
CA ALA A 8 2.16 15.48 -6.49
C ALA A 8 1.05 15.60 -7.55
N LEU A 9 -0.06 14.91 -7.33
CA LEU A 9 -1.21 14.88 -8.23
C LEU A 9 -2.27 15.89 -7.79
N SER A 10 -2.97 16.47 -8.76
CA SER A 10 -4.14 17.31 -8.51
C SER A 10 -5.39 16.45 -8.45
N GLY A 11 -6.33 16.79 -7.56
CA GLY A 11 -7.58 16.05 -7.39
C GLY A 11 -7.71 15.42 -6.01
N GLY A 12 -8.86 14.79 -5.75
CA GLY A 12 -9.11 14.09 -4.50
C GLY A 12 -8.59 12.66 -4.55
N VAL A 13 -8.13 12.12 -3.43
CA VAL A 13 -7.65 10.74 -3.35
C VAL A 13 -8.68 9.71 -3.88
N PRO A 14 -9.99 9.82 -3.59
CA PRO A 14 -10.99 8.90 -4.17
C PRO A 14 -11.09 8.94 -5.69
N SER A 15 -11.01 10.12 -6.31
CA SER A 15 -11.08 10.23 -7.78
C SER A 15 -9.80 9.71 -8.42
N LEU A 16 -8.64 10.02 -7.85
CA LEU A 16 -7.35 9.49 -8.29
C LEU A 16 -7.30 7.95 -8.22
N ALA A 17 -7.92 7.34 -7.20
CA ALA A 17 -8.04 5.89 -7.12
C ALA A 17 -8.89 5.33 -8.28
N ALA A 18 -10.06 5.92 -8.55
CA ALA A 18 -10.92 5.48 -9.65
C ALA A 18 -10.23 5.64 -11.02
N GLU A 19 -9.57 6.78 -11.24
CA GLU A 19 -8.80 7.04 -12.47
C GLU A 19 -7.66 6.04 -12.65
N ALA A 20 -6.95 5.71 -11.58
CA ALA A 20 -5.87 4.73 -11.64
C ALA A 20 -6.35 3.32 -12.00
N ILE A 21 -7.48 2.88 -11.43
CA ILE A 21 -8.07 1.59 -11.77
C ILE A 21 -8.57 1.60 -13.22
N ALA A 22 -9.23 2.68 -13.65
CA ALA A 22 -9.66 2.84 -15.04
C ALA A 22 -8.49 2.87 -16.04
N ALA A 23 -7.33 3.38 -15.62
CA ALA A 23 -6.09 3.36 -16.39
C ALA A 23 -5.41 1.98 -16.43
N GLY A 24 -5.91 0.98 -15.70
CA GLY A 24 -5.45 -0.41 -15.74
C GLY A 24 -4.59 -0.85 -14.55
N CYS A 25 -4.50 -0.05 -13.48
CA CYS A 25 -3.90 -0.54 -12.24
C CYS A 25 -4.80 -1.59 -11.58
N ASP A 26 -4.21 -2.63 -10.99
CA ASP A 26 -4.97 -3.64 -10.22
C ASP A 26 -5.38 -3.13 -8.83
N ILE A 27 -4.51 -2.33 -8.19
CA ILE A 27 -4.67 -1.87 -6.80
C ILE A 27 -4.21 -0.41 -6.69
N ALA A 28 -4.99 0.41 -5.99
CA ALA A 28 -4.62 1.77 -5.60
C ALA A 28 -4.03 1.80 -4.18
N LEU A 29 -2.92 2.51 -3.97
CA LEU A 29 -2.28 2.66 -2.64
C LEU A 29 -2.64 4.00 -2.02
N ASN A 30 -3.11 3.98 -0.77
CA ASN A 30 -3.27 5.15 0.10
C ASN A 30 -2.51 4.87 1.40
N CYS A 31 -1.29 5.40 1.49
CA CYS A 31 -0.39 5.13 2.61
C CYS A 31 -0.62 6.05 3.81
N TRP A 32 -1.31 7.18 3.62
CA TRP A 32 -1.62 8.12 4.69
C TRP A 32 -2.79 7.66 5.58
N ALA A 33 -3.68 6.82 5.03
CA ALA A 33 -4.79 6.18 5.76
C ALA A 33 -5.75 7.16 6.47
N LYS A 34 -6.00 8.34 5.87
CA LYS A 34 -7.13 9.19 6.29
C LYS A 34 -8.44 8.42 6.09
N MET A 35 -9.24 8.33 7.15
CA MET A 35 -10.49 7.57 7.11
C MET A 35 -11.46 8.08 6.06
N ASP A 36 -11.59 9.40 5.91
CA ASP A 36 -12.48 10.01 4.91
C ASP A 36 -12.07 9.61 3.48
N ASP A 37 -10.76 9.56 3.21
CA ASP A 37 -10.25 9.10 1.92
C ASP A 37 -10.52 7.61 1.71
N MET A 38 -10.30 6.77 2.72
CA MET A 38 -10.57 5.33 2.63
C MET A 38 -12.05 5.03 2.35
N ILE A 39 -12.95 5.72 3.05
CA ILE A 39 -14.40 5.63 2.81
C ILE A 39 -14.74 6.14 1.40
N GLY A 40 -14.13 7.24 0.98
CA GLY A 40 -14.30 7.78 -0.37
C GLY A 40 -13.87 6.80 -1.46
N ILE A 41 -12.69 6.19 -1.32
CA ILE A 41 -12.17 5.17 -2.24
C ILE A 41 -13.14 3.98 -2.30
N ALA A 42 -13.57 3.45 -1.14
CA ALA A 42 -14.47 2.31 -1.08
C ALA A 42 -15.84 2.57 -1.74
N LYS A 43 -16.28 3.83 -1.78
CA LYS A 43 -17.50 4.25 -2.49
C LYS A 43 -17.28 4.49 -3.99
N ALA A 44 -16.07 4.91 -4.38
CA ALA A 44 -15.74 5.28 -5.75
C ALA A 44 -15.33 4.08 -6.61
N LEU A 45 -14.85 3.00 -5.99
CA LEU A 45 -14.38 1.81 -6.69
C LEU A 45 -15.45 0.71 -6.72
N ASP A 46 -15.50 0.01 -7.85
CA ASP A 46 -16.19 -1.27 -7.96
C ASP A 46 -15.44 -2.38 -7.18
N PRO A 47 -16.09 -3.51 -6.88
CA PRO A 47 -15.42 -4.70 -6.39
C PRO A 47 -14.25 -5.10 -7.31
N ILE A 48 -13.18 -5.61 -6.70
CA ILE A 48 -11.99 -6.05 -7.43
C ILE A 48 -12.34 -7.07 -8.54
N SER A 49 -11.76 -6.88 -9.72
CA SER A 49 -11.95 -7.81 -10.84
C SER A 49 -11.36 -9.19 -10.53
N THR A 50 -11.87 -10.23 -11.18
CA THR A 50 -11.36 -11.61 -11.01
C THR A 50 -9.88 -11.73 -11.39
N VAL A 51 -9.44 -11.02 -12.43
CA VAL A 51 -8.04 -11.03 -12.89
C VAL A 51 -7.12 -10.33 -11.88
N SER A 52 -7.53 -9.16 -11.39
CA SER A 52 -6.77 -8.41 -10.39
C SER A 52 -6.69 -9.15 -9.06
N LEU A 53 -7.78 -9.81 -8.65
CA LEU A 53 -7.81 -10.64 -7.44
C LEU A 53 -6.84 -11.81 -7.54
N ALA A 54 -6.85 -12.56 -8.65
CA ALA A 54 -5.91 -13.67 -8.85
C ALA A 54 -4.44 -13.22 -8.83
N ARG A 55 -4.15 -12.01 -9.34
CA ARG A 55 -2.80 -11.41 -9.26
C ARG A 55 -2.42 -11.08 -7.81
N LEU A 56 -3.35 -10.51 -7.04
CA LEU A 56 -3.16 -10.20 -5.62
C LEU A 56 -2.91 -11.47 -4.81
N GLU A 57 -3.74 -12.50 -4.97
CA GLU A 57 -3.59 -13.79 -4.30
C GLU A 57 -2.23 -14.41 -4.63
N GLY A 58 -1.86 -14.48 -5.91
CA GLY A 58 -0.55 -15.00 -6.31
C GLY A 58 0.64 -14.18 -5.79
N ALA A 59 0.46 -12.88 -5.50
CA ALA A 59 1.47 -12.07 -4.84
C ALA A 59 1.56 -12.37 -3.33
N MET A 60 0.41 -12.53 -2.67
CA MET A 60 0.33 -12.90 -1.25
C MET A 60 0.92 -14.29 -0.99
N ASP A 61 0.62 -15.26 -1.86
CA ASP A 61 1.16 -16.63 -1.76
C ASP A 61 2.68 -16.67 -1.85
N ARG A 62 3.28 -15.84 -2.71
CA ARG A 62 4.75 -15.76 -2.86
C ARG A 62 5.47 -15.26 -1.62
N VAL A 63 4.81 -14.44 -0.81
CA VAL A 63 5.38 -13.91 0.45
C VAL A 63 4.86 -14.64 1.68
N ALA A 64 3.91 -15.56 1.51
CA ALA A 64 3.36 -16.34 2.60
C ALA A 64 4.47 -17.17 3.26
N GLY A 65 4.50 -17.15 4.60
CA GLY A 65 5.52 -17.86 5.37
C GLY A 65 6.92 -17.24 5.35
N VAL A 66 7.18 -16.23 4.52
CA VAL A 66 8.43 -15.47 4.59
C VAL A 66 8.49 -14.77 5.95
N ARG A 67 9.53 -15.08 6.70
CA ARG A 67 9.88 -14.41 7.96
C ARG A 67 11.33 -14.01 7.84
N GLY A 68 11.66 -12.81 8.29
CA GLY A 68 13.06 -12.42 8.40
C GLY A 68 13.73 -13.25 9.50
N ASP A 69 14.91 -13.78 9.23
CA ASP A 69 15.70 -14.54 10.21
C ASP A 69 16.17 -13.66 11.38
N ARG A 70 16.15 -12.34 11.19
CA ARG A 70 16.56 -11.36 12.20
C ARG A 70 15.40 -10.97 13.10
N GLN A 71 15.60 -11.13 14.40
CA GLN A 71 14.63 -10.73 15.41
C GLN A 71 14.48 -9.22 15.45
N PHE A 72 13.24 -8.73 15.50
CA PHE A 72 12.94 -7.29 15.53
C PHE A 72 13.66 -6.56 16.67
N ALA A 73 13.71 -7.16 17.87
CA ALA A 73 14.41 -6.58 19.02
C ALA A 73 15.91 -6.35 18.71
N ALA A 74 16.59 -7.32 18.11
CA ALA A 74 17.99 -7.17 17.72
C ALA A 74 18.20 -6.06 16.66
N LEU A 75 17.21 -5.83 15.79
CA LEU A 75 17.25 -4.72 14.83
C LEU A 75 17.08 -3.36 15.50
N VAL A 76 16.24 -3.28 16.53
CA VAL A 76 16.06 -2.07 17.34
C VAL A 76 17.36 -1.75 18.08
N ASP A 77 17.97 -2.73 18.74
CA ASP A 77 19.26 -2.56 19.43
C ASP A 77 20.36 -2.09 18.46
N GLN A 78 20.43 -2.72 17.27
CA GLN A 78 21.39 -2.31 16.24
C GLN A 78 21.15 -0.85 15.80
N ARG A 79 19.90 -0.44 15.59
CA ARG A 79 19.56 0.95 15.23
C ARG A 79 20.03 1.92 16.31
N ASP A 80 19.75 1.63 17.57
CA ASP A 80 20.06 2.53 18.68
C ASP A 80 21.57 2.65 18.89
N ALA A 81 22.32 1.56 18.73
CA ALA A 81 23.78 1.58 18.74
C ALA A 81 24.36 2.45 17.62
N LEU A 82 23.80 2.36 16.41
CA LEU A 82 24.23 3.18 15.27
C LEU A 82 23.91 4.67 15.47
N LEU A 83 22.72 4.99 16.02
CA LEU A 83 22.31 6.37 16.28
C LEU A 83 23.15 7.01 17.39
N ALA A 84 23.60 6.24 18.38
CA ALA A 84 24.48 6.74 19.44
C ALA A 84 25.91 7.08 18.94
N MET A 85 26.29 6.63 17.74
CA MET A 85 27.58 6.92 17.11
C MET A 85 27.56 8.15 16.19
N ALA A 86 26.39 8.76 15.95
CA ALA A 86 26.18 9.92 15.08
C ALA A 86 26.09 11.21 15.89
#